data_AF-A0A975GWB2-F1
#
_entry.id   AF-A0A975GWB2-F1
#
_cell.length_a   1.000
_cell.length_b   1.000
_cell.length_c   1.000
_cell.angle_alpha   90.00
_cell.angle_beta   90.00
_cell.angle_gamma   90.00
#
_symmetry.space_group_name_H-M   'P 1'
#
loop_
_entity.id
_entity.type
_entity.pdbx_description
1 polymer ?
#
loop_
_entity_poly.entity_id
_entity_poly.type
_entity_poly.pdbx_seq_one_letter_code
_entity_poly.pdbx_strand_id
1 'polypeptide(L)'
;MSRSITPLTVFFDASVPVKVIVLALVVALIAAVLVTVRKVMSGPHLNGGSTFLSALRLGAPLLGLLGGAYNLLMIFIGVSNQGPQPLNVLAPGLAEAAFLLVLGLIVGVVAVVCHWIVEARVDRLVLKA
;
A
#
# COMPACT_ATOMS: atom_id res chain seq x y z
N MET A 1 7.11 27.31 17.70
CA MET A 1 6.11 27.17 16.61
C MET A 1 5.90 25.69 16.34
N SER A 2 4.77 25.13 16.76
CA SER A 2 4.45 23.70 16.53
C SER A 2 4.17 23.52 15.04
N ARG A 3 5.04 22.80 14.31
CA ARG A 3 4.76 22.41 12.92
C ARG A 3 3.57 21.47 12.93
N SER A 4 2.47 21.88 12.32
CA SER A 4 1.29 21.03 12.13
C SER A 4 1.67 19.82 11.30
N ILE A 5 1.49 18.62 11.84
CA ILE A 5 1.77 17.36 11.14
C ILE A 5 0.57 17.08 10.22
N THR A 6 0.76 17.20 8.91
CA THR A 6 -0.23 16.82 7.88
C THR A 6 0.22 15.54 7.18
N PRO A 7 -0.69 14.76 6.57
CA PRO A 7 -0.31 13.55 5.83
C PRO A 7 0.71 13.82 4.71
N LEU A 8 0.62 14.98 4.07
CA LEU A 8 1.59 15.42 3.05
C LEU A 8 2.97 15.69 3.65
N THR A 9 3.05 16.39 4.78
CA THR A 9 4.33 16.67 5.43
C THR A 9 4.98 15.40 5.97
N VAL A 10 4.19 14.43 6.44
CA VAL A 10 4.70 13.11 6.86
C VAL A 10 5.40 12.41 5.70
N PHE A 11 4.83 12.42 4.50
CA PHE A 11 5.46 11.81 3.34
C PHE A 11 6.76 12.52 2.93
N PHE A 12 6.78 13.84 2.92
CA PHE A 12 7.96 14.60 2.49
C PHE A 12 9.13 14.54 3.49
N ASP A 13 8.84 14.53 4.79
CA ASP A 13 9.86 14.38 5.83
C ASP A 13 10.24 12.91 6.09
N ALA A 14 9.53 11.95 5.50
CA ALA A 14 9.78 10.53 5.73
C ALA A 14 11.20 10.07 5.36
N SER A 15 11.64 9.04 6.06
CA SER A 15 12.89 8.35 5.78
C SER A 15 12.90 7.70 4.38
N VAL A 16 14.09 7.52 3.81
CA VAL A 16 14.27 6.93 2.46
C VAL A 16 13.57 5.56 2.32
N PRO A 17 13.67 4.62 3.28
CA PRO A 17 12.98 3.33 3.18
C PRO A 17 11.45 3.48 3.09
N VAL A 18 10.87 4.39 3.86
CA VAL A 18 9.42 4.64 3.87
C VAL A 18 8.97 5.20 2.53
N LYS A 19 9.71 6.16 1.96
CA LYS A 19 9.41 6.72 0.63
C LYS A 19 9.41 5.65 -0.46
N VAL A 20 10.36 4.71 -0.42
CA VAL A 20 10.43 3.60 -1.38
C VAL A 20 9.21 2.69 -1.28
N ILE A 21 8.78 2.33 -0.06
CA ILE A 21 7.59 1.49 0.15
C ILE A 21 6.34 2.22 -0.34
N VAL A 22 6.18 3.50 -0.02
CA VAL A 22 5.05 4.31 -0.47
C VAL A 22 5.01 4.39 -1.99
N LEU A 23 6.15 4.68 -2.64
CA LEU A 23 6.23 4.72 -4.10
C LEU A 23 5.82 3.37 -4.72
N ALA A 24 6.33 2.27 -4.18
CA ALA A 24 5.98 0.93 -4.65
C ALA A 24 4.47 0.64 -4.51
N LEU A 25 3.86 1.03 -3.38
CA LEU A 25 2.41 0.89 -3.16
C LEU A 25 1.59 1.75 -4.13
N VAL A 26 2.01 2.98 -4.39
CA VAL A 26 1.34 3.88 -5.35
C VAL A 26 1.45 3.34 -6.77
N VAL A 27 2.63 2.86 -7.19
CA VAL A 27 2.82 2.23 -8.49
C VAL A 27 1.96 0.98 -8.62
N ALA A 28 1.91 0.15 -7.57
CA ALA A 28 1.08 -1.06 -7.58
C ALA A 28 -0.42 -0.76 -7.65
N LEU A 29 -0.88 0.31 -6.98
CA LEU A 29 -2.24 0.80 -7.07
C LEU A 29 -2.59 1.20 -8.51
N ILE A 30 -1.74 2.02 -9.14
CA ILE A 30 -1.92 2.45 -10.54
C ILE A 30 -1.92 1.24 -11.47
N ALA A 31 -0.98 0.30 -11.28
CA ALA A 31 -0.89 -0.92 -12.06
C ALA A 31 -2.15 -1.79 -11.91
N ALA A 32 -2.69 -1.94 -10.70
CA ALA A 32 -3.93 -2.69 -10.47
C ALA A 32 -5.09 -2.12 -11.25
N VAL A 33 -5.29 -0.80 -11.20
CA VAL A 33 -6.35 -0.12 -11.96
C VAL A 33 -6.11 -0.26 -13.46
N LEU A 34 -4.88 -0.04 -13.93
CA LEU A 34 -4.53 -0.15 -15.35
C LEU A 34 -4.76 -1.56 -15.90
N VAL A 35 -4.37 -2.60 -15.15
CA VAL A 35 -4.60 -4.00 -15.54
C VAL A 35 -6.09 -4.29 -15.61
N THR A 36 -6.88 -3.84 -14.63
CA THR A 36 -8.34 -4.00 -14.66
C THR A 36 -8.96 -3.33 -15.87
N VAL A 37 -8.64 -2.06 -16.12
CA VAL A 37 -9.17 -1.29 -17.25
C VAL A 37 -8.79 -1.98 -18.57
N ARG A 38 -7.51 -2.31 -18.76
CA ARG A 38 -7.05 -3.02 -19.96
C ARG A 38 -7.79 -4.33 -20.17
N LYS A 39 -8.06 -5.09 -19.11
CA LYS A 39 -8.71 -6.40 -19.21
C LYS A 39 -10.23 -6.28 -19.44
N VAL A 40 -10.86 -5.25 -18.89
CA VAL A 40 -12.28 -4.95 -19.16
C VAL A 40 -12.49 -4.48 -20.60
N MET A 41 -11.51 -3.74 -21.15
CA MET A 41 -11.53 -3.26 -22.53
C MET A 41 -11.08 -4.32 -23.55
N SER A 42 -10.22 -5.25 -23.15
CA SER A 42 -9.76 -6.36 -24.01
C SER A 42 -10.88 -7.37 -24.24
N GLY A 43 -10.87 -8.02 -25.41
CA GLY A 43 -11.88 -8.99 -25.85
C GLY A 43 -11.91 -10.30 -25.05
N PRO A 44 -12.51 -11.38 -25.60
CA PRO A 44 -12.82 -12.63 -24.86
C PRO A 44 -11.64 -13.38 -24.23
N HIS A 45 -10.39 -13.01 -24.57
CA HIS A 45 -9.20 -13.72 -24.13
C HIS A 45 -8.62 -13.09 -22.85
N LEU A 46 -8.94 -13.67 -21.69
CA LEU A 46 -8.50 -13.19 -20.37
C LEU A 46 -7.24 -13.91 -19.85
N ASN A 47 -6.12 -13.89 -20.57
CA ASN A 47 -4.87 -14.50 -20.09
C ASN A 47 -4.02 -13.53 -19.22
N GLY A 48 -3.51 -14.02 -18.09
CA GLY A 48 -2.32 -13.47 -17.41
C GLY A 48 -2.49 -12.35 -16.37
N GLY A 49 -3.61 -11.61 -16.33
CA GLY A 49 -3.77 -10.47 -15.40
C GLY A 49 -4.34 -10.81 -14.01
N SER A 50 -5.01 -11.95 -13.83
CA SER A 50 -5.71 -12.28 -12.57
C SER A 50 -4.72 -12.50 -11.42
N THR A 51 -3.64 -13.25 -11.69
CA THR A 51 -2.65 -13.63 -10.68
C THR A 51 -1.96 -12.44 -10.04
N PHE A 52 -1.68 -11.37 -10.81
CA PHE A 52 -1.11 -10.14 -10.26
C PHE A 52 -2.08 -9.46 -9.29
N LEU A 53 -3.37 -9.33 -9.65
CA LEU A 53 -4.37 -8.75 -8.77
C LEU A 53 -4.59 -9.61 -7.52
N SER A 54 -4.62 -10.94 -7.67
CA SER A 54 -4.74 -11.87 -6.55
C SER A 54 -3.56 -11.75 -5.58
N ALA A 55 -2.34 -11.63 -6.12
CA ALA A 55 -1.15 -11.42 -5.31
C ALA A 55 -1.19 -10.06 -4.59
N LEU A 56 -1.56 -8.99 -5.28
CA LEU A 56 -1.59 -7.65 -4.70
C LEU A 56 -2.66 -7.50 -3.61
N ARG A 57 -3.77 -8.24 -3.71
CA ARG A 57 -4.84 -8.31 -2.72
C ARG A 57 -4.33 -8.56 -1.30
N LEU A 58 -3.36 -9.46 -1.16
CA LEU A 58 -2.73 -9.80 0.12
C LEU A 58 -1.36 -9.14 0.28
N GLY A 59 -0.61 -9.00 -0.80
CA GLY A 59 0.75 -8.45 -0.78
C GLY A 59 0.81 -6.99 -0.35
N ALA A 60 -0.13 -6.14 -0.78
CA ALA A 60 -0.09 -4.72 -0.43
C ALA A 60 -0.37 -4.44 1.06
N PRO A 61 -1.40 -5.04 1.70
CA PRO A 61 -1.58 -4.94 3.15
C PRO A 61 -0.38 -5.45 3.95
N LEU A 62 0.21 -6.57 3.52
CA LEU A 62 1.38 -7.16 4.18
C LEU A 62 2.62 -6.28 4.05
N LEU A 63 2.83 -5.62 2.90
CA LEU A 63 3.90 -4.63 2.71
C LEU A 63 3.71 -3.42 3.62
N GLY A 64 2.48 -2.91 3.76
CA GLY A 64 2.17 -1.83 4.69
C GLY A 64 2.44 -2.22 6.15
N LEU A 65 2.02 -3.43 6.56
CA LEU A 65 2.25 -3.98 7.88
C LEU A 65 3.74 -4.16 8.20
N LEU A 66 4.49 -4.73 7.25
CA LEU A 66 5.94 -4.90 7.37
C LEU A 66 6.64 -3.55 7.52
N GLY A 67 6.31 -2.58 6.67
CA GLY A 67 6.90 -1.25 6.71
C GLY A 67 6.60 -0.51 8.02
N GLY A 68 5.35 -0.56 8.49
CA GLY A 68 4.95 0.03 9.76
C GLY A 68 5.66 -0.61 10.96
N ALA A 69 5.76 -1.94 10.98
CA ALA A 69 6.47 -2.68 12.03
C ALA A 69 7.98 -2.38 12.03
N TYR A 70 8.60 -2.30 10.85
CA TYR A 70 10.01 -1.93 10.71
C TYR A 70 10.27 -0.51 11.23
N ASN A 71 9.40 0.45 10.91
CA ASN A 71 9.57 1.81 11.38
C ASN A 71 9.41 1.93 12.90
N LEU A 72 8.45 1.19 13.47
CA LEU A 72 8.28 1.11 14.92
C LEU A 72 9.53 0.51 15.61
N LEU A 73 10.14 -0.52 15.01
CA LEU A 73 11.40 -1.09 15.49
C LEU A 73 12.53 -0.04 15.50
N MET A 74 12.68 0.74 14.43
CA MET A 74 13.70 1.80 14.37
C MET A 74 13.50 2.87 15.45
N ILE A 75 12.23 3.22 15.76
CA ILE A 75 11.91 4.15 16.84
C ILE A 75 12.37 3.59 18.19
N PHE A 76 12.06 2.33 18.50
CA PHE A 76 12.48 1.71 19.76
C PHE A 76 14.00 1.58 19.88
N ILE A 77 14.71 1.26 18.79
CA ILE A 77 16.18 1.27 18.76
C ILE A 77 16.72 2.67 19.07
N GLY A 78 16.12 3.72 18.50
CA GLY A 78 16.49 5.11 18.78
C GLY A 78 16.33 5.49 20.25
N VAL A 79 15.19 5.13 20.85
CA VAL A 79 14.92 5.36 22.28
C VAL A 79 15.88 4.56 23.17
N SER A 80 16.23 3.32 22.80
CA SER A 80 17.18 2.52 23.55
C SER A 80 18.59 3.13 23.57
N ASN A 81 19.01 3.75 22.46
CA ASN A 81 20.36 4.31 22.33
C ASN A 81 20.51 5.71 22.95
N GLN A 82 19.43 6.50 22.98
CA GLN A 82 19.47 7.91 23.39
C GLN A 82 18.71 8.18 24.71
N GLY A 83 18.11 7.14 25.30
CA GLY A 83 17.24 7.27 26.47
C GLY A 83 15.85 7.79 26.12
N PRO A 84 14.98 7.99 27.15
CA PRO A 84 13.60 8.45 26.95
C PRO A 84 13.54 9.79 26.22
N GLN A 85 12.85 9.83 25.08
CA GLN A 85 12.65 11.04 24.28
C GLN A 85 11.23 11.59 24.44
N PRO A 86 11.05 12.92 24.39
CA PRO A 86 9.72 13.51 24.42
C PRO A 86 8.90 13.11 23.18
N LEU A 87 7.57 12.99 23.35
CA LEU A 87 6.66 12.49 22.31
C LEU A 87 6.69 13.34 21.02
N ASN A 88 6.99 14.64 21.12
CA ASN A 88 7.10 15.53 19.96
C ASN A 88 8.23 15.14 18.99
N VAL A 89 9.29 14.48 19.48
CA VAL A 89 10.40 13.95 18.66
C VAL A 89 10.02 12.62 18.00
N LEU A 90 9.18 11.82 18.67
CA LEU A 90 8.76 10.49 18.21
C LEU A 90 7.54 10.56 17.27
N ALA A 91 6.71 11.59 17.39
CA ALA A 91 5.46 11.75 16.66
C ALA A 91 5.59 11.63 15.13
N PRO A 92 6.63 12.20 14.47
CA PRO A 92 6.81 12.03 13.03
C PRO A 92 7.01 10.57 12.62
N GLY A 93 7.88 9.82 13.32
CA GLY A 93 8.13 8.41 13.02
C GLY A 93 6.89 7.54 13.27
N LEU A 94 6.12 7.84 14.32
CA LEU A 94 4.85 7.15 14.57
C LEU A 94 3.82 7.43 13.48
N ALA A 95 3.77 8.67 12.99
CA ALA A 95 2.89 9.05 11.87
C ALA A 95 3.28 8.32 10.57
N GLU A 96 4.58 8.19 10.28
CA GLU A 96 5.08 7.40 9.14
C GLU A 96 4.67 5.92 9.23
N ALA A 97 4.80 5.33 10.43
CA ALA A 97 4.40 3.93 10.65
C ALA A 97 2.90 3.73 10.40
N ALA A 98 2.06 4.60 10.97
CA ALA A 98 0.61 4.55 10.79
C ALA A 98 0.21 4.79 9.32
N PHE A 99 0.88 5.72 8.63
CA PHE A 99 0.63 6.02 7.23
C PHE A 99 0.85 4.81 6.32
N LEU A 100 1.92 4.03 6.55
CA LEU A 100 2.21 2.81 5.78
C LEU A 100 1.12 1.75 5.95
N LEU A 101 0.60 1.58 7.16
CA LEU A 101 -0.50 0.64 7.43
C LEU A 101 -1.76 1.01 6.66
N VAL A 102 -2.15 2.29 6.76
CA VAL A 102 -3.35 2.81 6.09
C VAL A 102 -3.20 2.69 4.57
N LEU A 103 -2.06 3.09 4.03
CA LEU A 103 -1.81 3.03 2.59
C LEU A 103 -1.82 1.59 2.07
N GLY A 104 -1.15 0.66 2.76
CA GLY A 104 -1.13 -0.75 2.38
C GLY A 104 -2.53 -1.37 2.33
N LEU A 105 -3.38 -1.03 3.31
CA LEU A 105 -4.78 -1.48 3.33
C LEU A 105 -5.60 -0.88 2.19
N ILE A 106 -5.46 0.42 1.90
CA ILE A 106 -6.16 1.06 0.78
C ILE A 106 -5.81 0.35 -0.53
N VAL A 107 -4.53 0.11 -0.79
CA VAL A 107 -4.08 -0.57 -2.02
C VAL A 107 -4.62 -2.00 -2.07
N GLY A 108 -4.60 -2.72 -0.94
CA GLY A 108 -5.18 -4.07 -0.85
C GLY A 108 -6.68 -4.10 -1.18
N VAL A 109 -7.46 -3.19 -0.60
CA VAL A 109 -8.91 -3.09 -0.85
C VAL A 109 -9.20 -2.81 -2.32
N VAL A 110 -8.48 -1.88 -2.95
CA VAL A 110 -8.64 -1.61 -4.38
C VAL A 110 -8.30 -2.84 -5.22
N ALA A 111 -7.24 -3.57 -4.87
CA ALA A 111 -6.89 -4.83 -5.53
C ALA A 111 -7.98 -5.91 -5.39
N VAL A 112 -8.65 -6.02 -4.22
CA VAL A 112 -9.82 -6.90 -4.03
C VAL A 112 -10.92 -6.55 -5.02
N VAL A 113 -11.32 -5.27 -5.08
CA VAL A 113 -12.42 -4.81 -5.94
C VAL A 113 -12.10 -5.05 -7.41
N CYS A 114 -10.89 -4.69 -7.83
CA CYS A 114 -10.39 -4.94 -9.17
C CYS A 114 -10.43 -6.43 -9.55
N HIS A 115 -10.05 -7.32 -8.60
CA HIS A 115 -10.06 -8.76 -8.84
C HIS A 115 -11.48 -9.26 -9.07
N TRP A 116 -12.44 -8.85 -8.23
CA TRP A 116 -13.84 -9.23 -8.37
C TRP A 116 -14.45 -8.75 -9.69
N ILE A 117 -14.12 -7.54 -10.15
CA ILE A 117 -14.58 -7.04 -11.46
C ILE A 117 -14.07 -7.94 -12.60
N VAL A 118 -12.80 -8.32 -12.54
CA VAL A 118 -12.18 -9.20 -13.56
C VAL A 118 -12.78 -10.60 -13.51
N GLU A 119 -12.97 -11.17 -12.33
CA GLU A 119 -13.54 -12.50 -12.10
C GLU A 119 -14.99 -12.59 -12.62
N ALA A 120 -15.84 -11.63 -12.25
CA ALA A 120 -17.21 -11.55 -12.73
C ALA A 120 -17.33 -11.41 -14.26
N ARG A 121 -16.31 -10.84 -14.93
CA ARG A 121 -16.23 -10.77 -16.39
C ARG A 121 -15.88 -12.13 -16.99
N VAL A 122 -14.94 -12.87 -16.39
CA VAL A 122 -14.57 -14.23 -16.83
C VAL A 122 -15.79 -15.15 -16.76
N ASP A 123 -16.49 -15.17 -15.63
CA ASP A 123 -17.65 -16.04 -15.43
C ASP A 123 -18.74 -15.78 -16.48
N ARG A 124 -19.02 -14.51 -16.80
CA ARG A 124 -19.97 -14.15 -17.86
C ARG A 124 -19.56 -14.61 -19.26
N LEU A 125 -18.27 -14.75 -19.52
CA LEU A 125 -17.77 -15.23 -20.81
C LEU A 125 -17.82 -16.75 -20.90
N VAL A 126 -17.49 -17.44 -19.80
CA VAL A 126 -17.60 -18.91 -19.71
C VAL A 126 -19.06 -19.36 -19.86
N LEU A 127 -20.00 -18.66 -19.24
CA LEU A 127 -21.43 -19.00 -19.34
C LEU A 127 -22.06 -18.74 -20.72
N LYS A 128 -21.36 -18.02 -21.62
CA LYS A 128 -21.83 -17.72 -22.97
C LYS A 128 -21.17 -18.59 -24.05
N ALA A 129 -20.20 -19.41 -23.68
CA ALA A 129 -19.50 -20.36 -24.55
C ALA A 129 -20.14 -21.74 -24.42
#